data_AF-A0AB38PCK9-F1
#
_entry.id   AF-A0AB38PCK9-F1
#
_cell.length_a   1.000
_cell.length_b   1.000
_cell.length_c   1.000
_cell.angle_alpha   90.00
_cell.angle_beta   90.00
_cell.angle_gamma   90.00
#
_symmetry.space_group_name_H-M   'P 1'
#
loop_
_entity.id
_entity.type
_entity.pdbx_description
1 polymer ?
#
loop_
_entity_poly.entity_id
_entity_poly.type
_entity_poly.pdbx_seq_one_letter_code
_entity_poly.pdbx_strand_id
1 'polypeptide(L)' 'MNHETRQSDWRTIASCLKSQDYVSIVKGLVYHFTVIEDEEILDKIYEDFMNDDSITTVLNNDLQMIINQYLSK' A
#
# COMPACT_ATOMS: atom_id res chain seq x y z
N MET A 1 -8.18 -23.21 -16.25
CA MET A 1 -7.32 -22.54 -15.25
C MET A 1 -8.08 -21.28 -14.86
N ASN A 2 -8.77 -21.31 -13.72
CA ASN A 2 -9.58 -20.17 -13.29
C ASN A 2 -8.60 -19.12 -12.74
N HIS A 3 -8.47 -17.99 -13.45
CA HIS A 3 -7.94 -16.77 -12.85
C HIS A 3 -9.00 -16.23 -11.89
N GLU A 4 -9.18 -16.90 -10.76
CA GLU A 4 -9.70 -16.23 -9.59
C GLU A 4 -8.61 -15.24 -9.19
N THR A 5 -8.71 -14.02 -9.71
CA THR A 5 -8.07 -12.88 -9.09
C THR A 5 -8.53 -12.92 -7.64
N ARG A 6 -7.69 -13.44 -6.73
CA ARG A 6 -7.86 -13.22 -5.29
C ARG A 6 -8.00 -11.72 -5.19
N GLN A 7 -9.23 -11.23 -4.99
CA GLN A 7 -9.43 -9.89 -4.47
C GLN A 7 -8.62 -9.90 -3.18
N SER A 8 -7.44 -9.29 -3.24
CA SER A 8 -6.56 -9.26 -2.09
C SER A 8 -7.31 -8.41 -1.09
N ASP A 9 -7.78 -9.02 -0.02
CA ASP A 9 -8.50 -8.29 1.02
C ASP A 9 -7.55 -7.23 1.56
N TRP A 10 -7.85 -5.95 1.35
CA TRP A 10 -6.99 -4.82 1.75
C TRP A 10 -6.66 -4.92 3.25
N ARG A 11 -7.53 -5.55 4.06
CA ARG A 11 -7.30 -5.83 5.48
C ARG A 11 -6.12 -6.77 5.72
N THR A 12 -5.91 -7.75 4.85
CA THR A 12 -4.76 -8.67 4.92
C THR A 12 -3.48 -7.92 4.57
N ILE A 13 -3.51 -7.12 3.50
CA ILE A 13 -2.37 -6.31 3.08
C ILE A 13 -2.03 -5.27 4.17
N ALA A 14 -3.02 -4.53 4.65
CA ALA A 14 -2.88 -3.56 5.72
C ALA A 14 -2.29 -4.20 7.00
N SER A 15 -2.72 -5.42 7.35
CA SER A 15 -2.12 -6.15 8.48
C SER A 15 -0.64 -6.47 8.25
N CYS A 16 -0.26 -6.88 7.03
CA CYS A 16 1.15 -7.09 6.68
C CYS A 16 1.96 -5.78 6.73
N LEU A 17 1.42 -4.68 6.20
CA LEU A 17 2.09 -3.37 6.20
C LEU A 17 2.30 -2.85 7.63
N LYS A 18 1.30 -2.99 8.52
CA LYS A 18 1.43 -2.63 9.95
C LYS A 18 2.57 -3.37 10.66
N SER A 19 2.91 -4.58 10.21
CA SER A 19 3.97 -5.40 10.83
C SER A 19 5.40 -5.05 10.40
N GLN A 20 5.56 -4.15 9.42
CA GLN A 20 6.84 -3.91 8.71
C GLN A 20 7.37 -2.47 8.90
N ASP A 21 6.91 -1.72 9.92
CA ASP A 21 7.21 -0.29 10.08
C ASP A 21 6.88 0.56 8.83
N TYR A 22 5.91 0.10 8.03
CA TYR A 22 5.54 0.73 6.76
C TYR A 22 5.01 2.15 6.92
N VAL A 23 4.50 2.48 8.11
CA VAL A 23 4.03 3.83 8.50
C VAL A 23 5.10 4.89 8.19
N SER A 24 6.33 4.66 8.62
CA SER A 24 7.42 5.63 8.50
C SER A 24 7.82 5.85 7.03
N ILE A 25 7.72 4.80 6.21
CA ILE A 25 8.01 4.86 4.78
C ILE A 25 6.94 5.70 4.06
N VAL A 26 5.66 5.43 4.33
CA VAL A 26 4.55 6.17 3.72
C VAL A 26 4.58 7.65 4.14
N LYS A 27 4.70 7.93 5.44
CA LYS A 27 4.81 9.32 5.93
C LYS A 27 6.01 10.04 5.32
N GLY A 28 7.16 9.37 5.21
CA GLY A 28 8.36 9.93 4.58
C GLY A 28 8.17 10.23 3.09
N LEU A 29 7.47 9.37 2.35
CA LEU A 29 7.11 9.60 0.94
C LEU A 29 6.14 10.78 0.80
N VAL A 30 5.09 10.85 1.61
CA VAL A 30 4.12 11.95 1.58
C VAL A 30 4.82 13.27 1.89
N TYR A 31 5.67 13.31 2.92
CA TYR A 31 6.49 14.48 3.23
C TYR A 31 7.35 14.90 2.04
N HIS A 32 8.04 13.96 1.40
CA HIS A 32 8.90 14.25 0.26
C HIS A 32 8.15 14.89 -0.93
N PHE A 33 6.95 14.41 -1.24
CA PHE A 33 6.18 14.89 -2.38
C PHE A 33 5.36 16.14 -2.12
N THR A 34 4.94 16.35 -0.86
CA THR A 34 3.96 17.41 -0.52
C THR A 34 4.52 18.50 0.39
N VAL A 35 5.68 18.25 1.02
CA VAL A 35 6.30 19.13 2.04
C VAL A 35 5.36 19.41 3.22
N ILE A 36 4.43 18.49 3.50
CA ILE A 36 3.51 18.58 4.65
C ILE A 36 4.28 18.19 5.91
N GLU A 37 4.64 19.17 6.73
CA GLU A 37 5.30 18.98 8.04
C GLU A 37 4.31 18.66 9.17
N ASP A 38 3.02 18.85 8.93
CA ASP A 38 1.97 18.61 9.92
C ASP A 38 1.76 17.10 10.12
N GLU A 39 2.20 16.59 11.27
CA GLU A 39 2.11 15.18 11.62
C GLU A 39 0.66 14.69 11.72
N GLU A 40 -0.29 15.53 12.13
CA GLU A 40 -1.70 15.15 12.22
C GLU A 40 -2.30 14.94 10.82
N ILE A 41 -1.88 15.75 9.85
CA ILE A 41 -2.27 15.59 8.44
C ILE A 41 -1.63 14.32 7.86
N LEU A 42 -0.35 14.06 8.16
CA LEU A 42 0.33 12.83 7.73
C LEU A 42 -0.32 11.57 8.31
N ASP A 43 -0.77 11.61 9.57
CA ASP A 43 -1.50 10.51 10.20
C ASP A 43 -2.85 10.25 9.53
N LYS A 44 -3.63 11.29 9.23
CA LYS A 44 -4.91 11.14 8.53
C LYS A 44 -4.74 10.55 7.13
N ILE A 45 -3.75 11.04 6.37
CA ILE A 45 -3.44 10.49 5.04
C ILE A 45 -3.06 9.01 5.15
N TYR A 46 -2.26 8.64 6.15
CA TYR A 46 -1.91 7.25 6.38
C TYR A 46 -3.11 6.39 6.80
N GLU A 47 -3.98 6.89 7.68
CA GLU A 47 -5.19 6.18 8.10
C GLU A 47 -6.17 5.98 6.94
N ASP A 48 -6.39 7.01 6.13
CA ASP A 48 -7.25 6.96 4.94
C ASP A 48 -6.69 5.97 3.92
N PHE A 49 -5.38 6.00 3.67
CA PHE A 49 -4.71 5.02 2.84
C PHE A 49 -4.89 3.59 3.39
N MET A 50 -4.74 3.39 4.70
CA MET A 50 -4.80 2.07 5.35
C MET A 50 -6.20 1.47 5.46
N ASN A 51 -7.24 2.28 5.39
CA ASN A 51 -8.63 1.86 5.60
C ASN A 51 -9.47 1.78 4.32
N ASP A 52 -8.85 1.90 3.15
CA ASP A 52 -9.55 1.95 1.87
C ASP A 52 -8.99 0.94 0.84
N ASP A 53 -9.81 0.61 -0.17
CA ASP A 53 -9.44 -0.18 -1.35
C ASP A 53 -8.39 0.52 -2.22
N SER A 54 -7.94 1.72 -1.87
CA SER A 54 -6.80 2.37 -2.49
C SER A 54 -5.49 1.61 -2.25
N ILE A 55 -5.30 0.93 -1.12
CA ILE A 55 -4.15 0.02 -0.89
C ILE A 55 -4.09 -1.09 -1.91
N THR A 56 -5.23 -1.74 -2.13
CA THR A 56 -5.32 -2.82 -3.10
C THR A 56 -5.13 -2.23 -4.48
N THR A 57 -5.78 -1.13 -4.84
CA THR A 57 -5.62 -0.53 -6.17
C THR A 57 -4.17 -0.15 -6.50
N VAL A 58 -3.43 0.47 -5.57
CA VAL A 58 -2.04 0.90 -5.78
C VAL A 58 -1.08 -0.30 -5.82
N LEU A 59 -1.23 -1.26 -4.90
CA LEU A 59 -0.33 -2.42 -4.84
C LEU A 59 -0.68 -3.53 -5.84
N ASN A 60 -1.91 -3.59 -6.33
CA ASN A 60 -2.39 -4.76 -7.07
C ASN A 60 -2.05 -4.74 -8.56
N ASN A 61 -1.70 -3.59 -9.16
CA ASN A 61 -1.37 -3.54 -10.60
C ASN A 61 0.13 -3.51 -10.86
N ASP A 62 0.83 -2.46 -10.41
CA ASP A 62 2.25 -2.28 -10.76
C ASP A 62 3.16 -3.27 -10.04
N LEU A 63 2.93 -3.49 -8.74
CA LEU A 63 3.73 -4.43 -7.97
C LEU A 63 3.44 -5.88 -8.40
N GLN A 64 2.19 -6.24 -8.71
CA GLN A 64 1.90 -7.57 -9.28
C GLN A 64 2.58 -7.78 -10.63
N MET A 65 2.60 -6.76 -11.50
CA MET A 65 3.30 -6.85 -12.78
C MET A 65 4.80 -7.12 -12.56
N ILE A 66 5.44 -6.41 -11.63
CA ILE A 66 6.85 -6.62 -11.28
C ILE A 66 7.06 -8.01 -10.68
N ILE A 67 6.25 -8.41 -9.69
CA ILE A 67 6.33 -9.73 -9.07
C ILE A 67 6.21 -10.84 -10.13
N ASN A 68 5.25 -10.71 -11.04
CA ASN A 68 5.05 -11.66 -12.14
C ASN A 68 6.26 -11.72 -13.09
N GLN A 69 6.94 -10.61 -13.36
CA GLN A 69 8.17 -10.62 -14.18
C GLN A 69 9.29 -11.47 -13.56
N TYR A 70 9.38 -11.53 -12.23
CA TYR A 70 10.44 -12.29 -11.53
C TYR A 70 10.01 -13.72 -11.14
N LEU A 71 8.72 -13.94 -10.87
CA LEU A 71 8.19 -15.23 -10.46
C LEU A 71 7.65 -16.08 -11.62
N SER A 72 7.35 -15.49 -12.78
CA SER A 72 7.00 -16.23 -13.99
C SER A 72 8.27 -16.79 -14.63
N LYS A 73 8.83 -17.83 -14.02
CA LYS A 73 9.78 -18.75 -14.65
C LYS A 73 9.05 -19.84 -15.43
#